data_AF-A0A0Q8PQZ4-F1
#
_entry.id   AF-A0A0Q8PQZ4-F1
#
_cell.length_a   1.000
_cell.length_b   1.000
_cell.length_c   1.000
_cell.angle_alpha   90.00
_cell.angle_beta   90.00
_cell.angle_gamma   90.00
#
_symmetry.space_group_name_H-M   'P 1'
#
loop_
_entity.id
_entity.type
_entity.pdbx_description
1 polymer ?
#
loop_
_entity_poly.entity_id
_entity_poly.type
_entity_poly.pdbx_seq_one_letter_code
_entity_poly.pdbx_strand_id
1 'polypeptide(L)' 'MFEQELREQLAQARLALAAAREAGDEDGAEAYEGRITSLIRIAGHHGIDLPHTPEEDGD' A
#
# COMPACT_ATOMS: atom_id res chain seq x y z
N MET A 1 9.48 -14.05 -7.55
CA MET A 1 8.03 -14.28 -7.34
C MET A 1 7.52 -13.33 -6.27
N PHE A 2 7.99 -13.47 -5.02
CA PHE A 2 7.57 -12.61 -3.91
C PHE A 2 7.64 -11.10 -4.15
N GLU A 3 8.73 -10.57 -4.73
CA GLU A 3 8.82 -9.14 -5.09
C GLU A 3 7.73 -8.69 -6.08
N GLN A 4 7.45 -9.52 -7.09
CA GLN A 4 6.42 -9.20 -8.08
C GLN A 4 5.02 -9.26 -7.46
N GLU A 5 4.77 -10.22 -6.57
CA GLU A 5 3.52 -10.32 -5.82
C GLU A 5 3.33 -9.11 -4.88
N LEU A 6 4.40 -8.66 -4.21
CA LEU A 6 4.37 -7.46 -3.39
C LEU A 6 4.07 -6.20 -4.22
N ARG A 7 4.70 -6.05 -5.38
CA ARG A 7 4.43 -4.94 -6.30
C ARG A 7 2.99 -4.94 -6.78
N GLU A 8 2.45 -6.11 -7.14
CA GLU A 8 1.07 -6.24 -7.60
C GLU A 8 0.09 -5.92 -6.47
N GLN A 9 0.31 -6.44 -5.28
CA GLN A 9 -0.53 -6.14 -4.11
C GLN A 9 -0.49 -4.66 -3.72
N LEU A 10 0.69 -4.02 -3.80
CA LEU A 10 0.85 -2.58 -3.56
C LEU A 10 0.09 -1.76 -4.60
N ALA A 11 0.20 -2.11 -5.89
CA ALA A 11 -0.54 -1.43 -6.96
C ALA A 11 -2.06 -1.57 -6.78
N GLN A 12 -2.54 -2.78 -6.42
CA GLN A 12 -3.95 -3.01 -6.14
C GLN A 12 -4.44 -2.21 -4.93
N ALA A 13 -3.67 -2.16 -3.84
CA ALA A 13 -4.03 -1.41 -2.64
C ALA A 13 -4.14 0.10 -2.93
N ARG A 14 -3.24 0.65 -3.76
CA ARG A 14 -3.31 2.05 -4.20
C ARG A 14 -4.55 2.36 -5.04
N LEU A 15 -4.89 1.47 -5.97
CA LEU A 15 -6.11 1.63 -6.77
C LEU A 15 -7.37 1.57 -5.90
N ALA A 16 -7.40 0.67 -4.92
CA ALA A 16 -8.51 0.54 -3.99
C ALA A 16 -8.62 1.76 -3.06
N LEU A 17 -7.50 2.31 -2.59
CA LEU A 17 -7.47 3.56 -1.83
C LEU A 17 -8.03 4.73 -2.65
N ALA A 18 -7.61 4.88 -3.90
CA ALA A 18 -8.14 5.91 -4.79
C ALA A 18 -9.65 5.76 -4.96
N ALA A 19 -10.13 4.54 -5.22
CA ALA A 19 -11.56 4.26 -5.36
C ALA A 19 -12.36 4.54 -4.07
N ALA A 20 -11.81 4.19 -2.90
CA ALA A 20 -12.44 4.48 -1.61
C ALA A 20 -12.54 6.00 -1.36
N ARG A 21 -11.45 6.75 -1.64
CA ARG A 21 -11.45 8.21 -1.55
C ARG A 21 -12.44 8.87 -2.52
N GLU A 22 -12.52 8.38 -3.76
CA GLU A 22 -13.49 8.86 -4.75
C GLU A 22 -14.95 8.56 -4.34
N ALA A 23 -15.18 7.44 -3.67
CA ALA A 23 -16.49 7.06 -3.15
C ALA A 23 -16.87 7.79 -1.84
N GLY A 24 -15.94 8.53 -1.21
CA GLY A 24 -16.12 9.08 0.13
C GLY A 24 -16.18 8.02 1.23
N ASP A 25 -15.61 6.83 0.98
CA ASP A 25 -15.49 5.74 1.93
C ASP A 25 -14.23 5.95 2.79
N GLU A 26 -14.38 6.75 3.84
CA GLU A 26 -13.29 7.14 4.75
C GLU A 26 -12.72 5.93 5.51
N ASP A 27 -13.58 5.03 6.00
CA ASP A 27 -13.17 3.77 6.65
C ASP A 27 -12.40 2.87 5.68
N GLY A 28 -12.88 2.75 4.44
CA GLY A 28 -12.20 1.99 3.39
C GLY A 28 -10.83 2.59 3.04
N ALA A 29 -10.75 3.93 2.96
CA ALA A 29 -9.50 4.63 2.69
C ALA A 29 -8.46 4.35 3.79
N GLU A 30 -8.83 4.50 5.07
CA GLU A 30 -7.93 4.23 6.20
C GLU A 30 -7.46 2.77 6.20
N ALA A 31 -8.35 1.82 5.89
CA ALA A 31 -8.00 0.40 5.80
C ALA A 31 -6.97 0.12 4.68
N TYR A 32 -7.10 0.76 3.52
CA TYR A 32 -6.14 0.60 2.43
C TYR A 32 -4.81 1.31 2.71
N GLU A 33 -4.82 2.46 3.39
CA GLU A 33 -3.61 3.13 3.86
C GLU A 33 -2.79 2.22 4.79
N GLY A 34 -3.43 1.65 5.82
CA GLY A 34 -2.74 0.70 6.71
C GLY A 34 -2.21 -0.55 6.01
N ARG A 35 -2.91 -1.01 4.96
CA ARG A 35 -2.45 -2.14 4.13
C ARG A 35 -1.22 -1.77 3.29
N ILE A 36 -1.21 -0.56 2.70
CA ILE A 36 -0.07 -0.06 1.92
C ILE A 36 1.18 0.02 2.81
N THR A 37 1.07 0.65 3.98
CA THR A 37 2.17 0.75 4.95
C THR A 37 2.69 -0.63 5.37
N SER A 38 1.79 -1.58 5.62
CA SER A 38 2.18 -2.96 5.97
C SER A 38 2.95 -3.65 4.84
N LEU A 39 2.53 -3.46 3.58
CA LEU A 39 3.21 -4.05 2.41
C LEU A 39 4.61 -3.47 2.21
N ILE A 40 4.78 -2.15 2.39
CA ILE A 40 6.08 -1.48 2.31
C ILE A 40 7.01 -1.99 3.40
N ARG A 41 6.51 -2.10 4.64
CA ARG A 41 7.28 -2.62 5.77
C ARG A 41 7.75 -4.05 5.56
N ILE A 42 6.87 -4.91 5.04
CA ILE A 42 7.22 -6.30 4.69
C ILE A 42 8.32 -6.30 3.63
N ALA A 43 8.18 -5.50 2.57
CA ALA A 43 9.19 -5.40 1.53
C ALA A 43 10.56 -4.97 2.08
N GLY A 44 10.58 -3.92 2.92
CA GLY A 44 11.80 -3.46 3.59
C GLY A 44 12.45 -4.52 4.47
N HIS A 45 11.65 -5.29 5.22
CA HIS A 45 12.16 -6.42 6.03
C HIS A 45 12.84 -7.50 5.17
N HIS A 46 12.38 -7.67 3.94
CA HIS A 46 12.95 -8.62 2.98
C HIS A 46 14.05 -8.01 2.08
N GLY A 47 14.44 -6.75 2.31
CA GLY A 47 15.45 -6.06 1.50
C GLY A 47 14.97 -5.71 0.08
N ILE A 48 13.65 -5.66 -0.12
CA ILE A 48 13.02 -5.31 -1.39
C ILE A 48 12.67 -3.83 -1.37
N ASP A 49 13.22 -3.09 -2.32
CA ASP A 49 12.86 -1.70 -2.54
C ASP A 49 11.59 -1.63 -3.42
N LEU A 50 10.50 -1.15 -2.82
CA LEU A 50 9.27 -0.85 -3.54
C LEU A 50 9.17 0.66 -3.75
N PRO A 51 8.77 1.15 -4.92
CA PRO A 51 8.52 2.59 -5.10
C PRO A 51 7.34 3.01 -4.24
N HIS A 52 7.58 3.84 -3.23
CA HIS A 52 6.59 4.41 -2.32
C HIS A 52 6.83 5.91 -2.09
N THR A 53 5.77 6.63 -1.73
CA THR A 53 5.86 8.02 -1.26
C THR A 53 6.09 8.03 0.25
N PRO A 54 6.71 9.10 0.80
CA PRO A 54 6.95 9.20 2.25
C PRO A 54 5.67 9.23 3.09
N GLU A 55 4.52 9.55 2.50
CA GLU A 55 3.21 9.47 3.16
C GLU A 55 2.78 8.01 3.41
N GLU A 56 3.31 7.06 2.65
CA GLU A 56 2.96 5.64 2.74
C GLU A 56 3.81 4.85 3.75
N ASP A 57 4.93 5.41 4.21
CA ASP A 57 5.81 4.78 5.20
C ASP A 57 5.16 4.65 6.59
N GLY A 58 4.19 5.51 6.91
CA GLY A 58 3.66 5.66 8.26
C GLY A 58 4.73 6.21 9.23
N ASP A 59 4.34 7.14 10.11
CA ASP A 59 5.23 7.67 11.16
C ASP A 59 5.63 6.59 12.19
#